data_AF-A0A9D3A0G1-F1
#
_entry.id   AF-A0A9D3A0G1-F1
#
_cell.length_a   1.000
_cell.length_b   1.000
_cell.length_c   1.000
_cell.angle_alpha   90.00
_cell.angle_beta   90.00
_cell.angle_gamma   90.00
#
_symmetry.space_group_name_H-M   'P 1'
#
loop_
_entity.id
_entity.type
_entity.pdbx_description
1 polymer ?
#
loop_
_entity_poly.entity_id
_entity_poly.type
_entity_poly.pdbx_seq_one_letter_code
_entity_poly.pdbx_strand_id
1 'polypeptide(L)'
;MLKLVSNKDGVEIHHLEISETGCTIEPDFPEVVELVAPLNGNKQQILNALSGFNREYVWAVTYQDPPVPALTRRQFRLALVLNGYNLADIELLINQISDEMQRQIIQVEWQDATTFERHSANLLVMADLMEMDKPTVDALWAQALAL
;
A
#
# COMPACT_ATOMS: atom_id res chain seq x y z
N MET A 1 -6.73 -1.54 2.44
CA MET A 1 -7.38 -2.80 2.86
C MET A 1 -8.37 -3.24 1.80
N LEU A 2 -8.20 -4.45 1.30
CA LEU A 2 -9.08 -5.10 0.32
C LEU A 2 -9.57 -6.41 0.93
N LYS A 3 -10.88 -6.63 0.94
CA LYS A 3 -11.51 -7.88 1.39
C LYS A 3 -12.23 -8.53 0.23
N LEU A 4 -12.00 -9.82 0.05
CA LEU A 4 -12.67 -10.63 -0.94
C LEU A 4 -13.34 -11.82 -0.27
N VAL A 5 -14.40 -12.29 -0.92
CA VAL A 5 -15.05 -13.56 -0.60
C VAL A 5 -14.97 -14.47 -1.81
N SER A 6 -14.58 -15.73 -1.60
CA SER A 6 -14.67 -16.77 -2.62
C SER A 6 -16.01 -17.48 -2.52
N ASN A 7 -16.48 -17.98 -3.66
CA ASN A 7 -17.64 -18.83 -3.73
C ASN A 7 -17.37 -19.96 -4.72
N LYS A 8 -17.40 -21.19 -4.21
CA LYS A 8 -17.39 -22.42 -5.01
C LYS A 8 -18.77 -23.06 -4.96
N ASP A 9 -19.63 -22.68 -5.90
CA ASP A 9 -21.00 -23.19 -6.07
C ASP A 9 -21.85 -23.20 -4.77
N GLY A 10 -21.59 -22.29 -3.84
CA GLY A 10 -22.28 -22.17 -2.56
C GLY A 10 -21.88 -23.19 -1.48
N VAL A 11 -20.87 -24.01 -1.74
CA VAL A 11 -20.43 -25.09 -0.84
C VAL A 11 -19.24 -24.65 0.01
N GLU A 12 -18.31 -23.90 -0.58
CA GLU A 12 -17.06 -23.51 0.06
C GLU A 12 -16.82 -22.01 -0.12
N ILE A 13 -16.57 -21.33 1.00
CA ILE A 13 -16.44 -19.88 1.10
C ILE A 13 -15.16 -19.57 1.87
N HIS A 14 -14.30 -18.75 1.27
CA HIS A 14 -13.11 -18.22 1.91
C HIS A 14 -13.21 -16.69 2.01
N HIS A 15 -12.72 -16.14 3.11
CA HIS A 15 -12.59 -14.72 3.36
C HIS A 15 -11.11 -14.36 3.27
N LEU A 16 -10.78 -13.56 2.26
CA LEU A 16 -9.43 -13.11 1.99
C LEU A 16 -9.30 -11.65 2.38
N GLU A 17 -8.41 -11.33 3.30
CA GLU A 17 -8.10 -9.97 3.71
C GLU A 17 -6.68 -9.60 3.31
N ILE A 18 -6.55 -8.50 2.58
CA ILE A 18 -5.27 -7.99 2.07
C ILE A 18 -5.08 -6.58 2.59
N SER A 19 -3.95 -6.35 3.25
CA SER A 19 -3.57 -5.10 3.90
C SER A 19 -2.14 -4.71 3.50
N GLU A 20 -1.72 -3.51 3.89
CA GLU A 20 -0.32 -3.05 3.71
C GLU A 20 0.67 -3.97 4.44
N THR A 21 0.24 -4.60 5.53
CA THR A 21 1.07 -5.44 6.41
C THR A 21 1.03 -6.93 6.07
N GLY A 22 0.26 -7.34 5.05
CA GLY A 22 0.17 -8.74 4.63
C GLY A 22 -1.24 -9.19 4.23
N CYS A 23 -1.34 -10.50 4.02
CA CYS A 23 -2.53 -11.18 3.52
C CYS A 23 -2.91 -12.34 4.43
N THR A 24 -4.19 -12.46 4.78
CA THR A 24 -4.77 -13.58 5.56
C THR A 24 -5.97 -14.15 4.82
N ILE A 25 -6.20 -15.45 4.98
CA ILE A 25 -7.36 -16.14 4.39
C ILE A 25 -7.97 -17.13 5.38
N GLU A 26 -9.30 -17.16 5.44
CA GLU A 26 -10.06 -18.08 6.29
C GLU A 26 -11.26 -18.70 5.54
N PRO A 27 -11.42 -20.03 5.48
CA PRO A 27 -10.52 -21.08 5.95
C PRO A 27 -9.11 -20.99 5.35
N ASP A 28 -8.12 -21.65 5.97
CA ASP A 28 -6.73 -21.57 5.49
C ASP A 28 -6.60 -22.12 4.07
N PHE A 29 -5.94 -21.34 3.21
CA PHE A 29 -5.69 -21.70 1.82
C PHE A 29 -4.35 -21.09 1.37
N PRO A 30 -3.22 -21.75 1.73
CA PRO A 30 -1.89 -21.18 1.57
C PRO A 30 -1.53 -20.80 0.13
N GLU A 31 -1.97 -21.58 -0.87
CA GLU A 31 -1.65 -21.28 -2.28
C GLU A 31 -2.24 -19.94 -2.73
N VAL A 32 -3.39 -19.54 -2.18
CA VAL A 32 -3.99 -18.22 -2.46
C VAL A 32 -3.14 -17.11 -1.86
N VAL A 33 -2.64 -17.28 -0.63
CA VAL A 33 -1.80 -16.29 0.04
C VAL A 33 -0.48 -16.08 -0.71
N GLU A 34 0.18 -17.17 -1.11
CA GLU A 34 1.41 -17.12 -1.91
C GLU A 34 1.20 -16.41 -3.26
N LEU A 35 0.03 -16.63 -3.89
CA LEU A 35 -0.32 -16.00 -5.14
C LEU A 35 -0.56 -14.49 -5.01
N VAL A 36 -1.21 -14.03 -3.94
CA VAL A 36 -1.62 -12.62 -3.81
C VAL A 36 -0.60 -11.74 -3.07
N ALA A 37 0.25 -12.31 -2.22
CA ALA A 37 1.30 -11.60 -1.50
C ALA A 37 2.17 -10.69 -2.39
N PRO A 38 2.66 -11.11 -3.57
CA PRO A 38 3.50 -10.26 -4.42
C PRO A 38 2.73 -9.13 -5.15
N LEU A 39 1.40 -9.09 -5.07
CA LEU A 39 0.56 -8.17 -5.84
C LEU A 39 0.26 -6.85 -5.11
N ASN A 40 0.79 -6.66 -3.89
CA ASN A 40 0.75 -5.41 -3.12
C ASN A 40 -0.64 -4.75 -3.05
N GLY A 41 -1.71 -5.55 -2.93
CA GLY A 41 -3.09 -5.04 -2.82
C GLY A 41 -3.69 -4.48 -4.11
N ASN A 42 -3.05 -4.65 -5.28
CA ASN A 42 -3.61 -4.25 -6.56
C ASN A 42 -4.82 -5.13 -6.92
N LYS A 43 -6.03 -4.60 -6.69
CA LYS A 43 -7.30 -5.30 -6.90
C LYS A 43 -7.42 -5.95 -8.29
N GLN A 44 -7.04 -5.25 -9.35
CA GLN A 44 -7.21 -5.78 -10.71
C GLN A 44 -6.28 -6.97 -10.95
N GLN A 45 -5.01 -6.84 -10.55
CA GLN A 45 -4.04 -7.93 -10.66
C GLN A 45 -4.44 -9.13 -9.80
N ILE A 46 -4.92 -8.89 -8.57
CA ILE A 46 -5.39 -9.93 -7.65
C ILE A 46 -6.57 -10.69 -8.25
N LEU A 47 -7.61 -10.00 -8.72
CA LEU A 47 -8.78 -10.66 -9.30
C LEU A 47 -8.41 -11.46 -10.57
N ASN A 48 -7.51 -10.94 -11.39
CA ASN A 48 -7.00 -11.65 -12.57
C ASN A 48 -6.19 -12.90 -12.17
N ALA A 49 -5.33 -12.80 -11.15
CA ALA A 49 -4.54 -13.92 -10.65
C ALA A 49 -5.44 -15.01 -10.05
N LEU A 50 -6.38 -14.64 -9.19
CA LEU A 50 -7.31 -15.57 -8.54
C LEU A 50 -8.20 -16.30 -9.55
N SER A 51 -8.76 -15.57 -10.53
CA SER A 51 -9.59 -16.19 -11.58
C SER A 51 -8.79 -17.11 -12.51
N GLY A 52 -7.50 -16.80 -12.75
CA GLY A 52 -6.59 -17.66 -13.52
C GLY A 52 -6.14 -18.90 -12.75
N PHE A 53 -5.97 -18.78 -11.44
CA PHE A 53 -5.48 -19.84 -10.56
C PHE A 53 -6.49 -20.98 -10.40
N ASN A 54 -7.75 -20.67 -10.05
CA ASN A 54 -8.78 -21.68 -9.91
C ASN A 54 -10.16 -21.15 -10.37
N ARG A 55 -10.66 -21.70 -11.47
CA ARG A 55 -11.94 -21.30 -12.09
C ARG A 55 -13.17 -21.77 -11.31
N GLU A 56 -13.02 -22.71 -10.39
CA GLU A 56 -14.12 -23.18 -9.54
C GLU A 56 -14.49 -22.14 -8.47
N TYR A 57 -13.54 -21.25 -8.10
CA TYR A 57 -13.78 -20.18 -7.16
C TYR A 57 -14.09 -18.88 -7.88
N VAL A 58 -15.29 -18.35 -7.65
CA VAL A 58 -15.65 -16.99 -8.04
C VAL A 58 -15.31 -16.06 -6.89
N TRP A 59 -14.46 -15.06 -7.16
CA TRP A 59 -14.04 -14.08 -6.16
C TRP A 59 -14.78 -12.76 -6.33
N ALA A 60 -15.37 -12.27 -5.25
CA ALA A 60 -16.04 -10.99 -5.21
C ALA A 60 -15.41 -10.08 -4.16
N VAL A 61 -15.26 -8.79 -4.50
CA VAL A 61 -14.80 -7.79 -3.53
C VAL A 61 -15.97 -7.43 -2.62
N THR A 62 -15.78 -7.61 -1.31
CA THR A 62 -16.77 -7.25 -0.29
C THR A 62 -16.48 -5.91 0.35
N TYR A 63 -15.19 -5.53 0.40
CA TYR A 63 -14.76 -4.24 0.89
C TYR A 63 -13.46 -3.82 0.20
N GLN A 64 -13.32 -2.54 -0.08
CA GLN A 64 -12.08 -1.94 -0.54
C GLN A 64 -12.00 -0.55 0.09
N ASP A 65 -10.85 -0.21 0.66
CA ASP A 65 -10.61 1.16 1.11
C ASP A 65 -10.84 2.13 -0.06
N PRO A 66 -11.54 3.25 0.20
CA PRO A 66 -11.75 4.23 -0.84
C PRO A 66 -10.39 4.73 -1.36
N PRO A 67 -10.27 5.00 -2.67
CA PRO A 67 -9.04 5.54 -3.22
C PRO A 67 -8.75 6.88 -2.53
N VAL A 68 -7.61 6.94 -1.84
CA VAL A 68 -7.14 8.16 -1.19
C VAL A 68 -6.55 9.07 -2.27
N PRO A 69 -6.98 10.34 -2.39
CA PRO A 69 -6.43 11.22 -3.41
C PRO A 69 -4.92 11.41 -3.24
N ALA A 70 -4.22 11.50 -4.38
CA ALA A 70 -2.80 11.80 -4.40
C ALA A 70 -2.56 13.23 -3.90
N LEU A 71 -1.45 13.43 -3.19
CA LEU A 71 -1.01 14.75 -2.74
C LEU A 71 -0.10 15.38 -3.78
N THR A 72 -0.24 16.68 -4.00
CA THR A 72 0.81 17.42 -4.70
C THR A 72 2.09 17.45 -3.87
N ARG A 73 3.25 17.64 -4.52
CA ARG A 73 4.53 17.82 -3.83
C ARG A 73 4.49 18.89 -2.74
N ARG A 74 3.78 19.99 -2.99
CA ARG A 74 3.60 21.07 -2.00
C ARG A 74 2.82 20.59 -0.79
N GLN A 75 1.65 19.98 -0.99
CA GLN A 75 0.81 19.47 0.10
C GLN A 75 1.57 18.48 0.97
N PHE A 76 2.23 17.50 0.35
CA PHE A 76 2.97 16.46 1.06
C PHE A 76 4.12 17.05 1.89
N ARG A 77 5.00 17.85 1.28
CA ARG A 77 6.15 18.45 1.99
C ARG A 77 5.72 19.46 3.05
N LEU A 78 4.66 20.23 2.82
CA LEU A 78 4.16 21.19 3.79
C LEU A 78 3.55 20.48 5.01
N ALA A 79 2.78 19.41 4.80
CA ALA A 79 2.23 18.62 5.89
C ALA A 79 3.32 17.99 6.75
N LEU A 80 4.39 17.46 6.15
CA LEU A 80 5.56 16.96 6.88
C LEU A 80 6.16 18.04 7.80
N VAL A 81 6.42 19.23 7.27
CA VAL A 81 6.97 20.35 8.05
C VAL A 81 6.02 20.78 9.18
N LEU A 82 4.71 20.85 8.91
CA LEU A 82 3.71 21.22 9.91
C LEU A 82 3.58 20.19 11.04
N ASN A 83 3.96 18.93 10.79
CA ASN A 83 4.03 17.88 11.81
C ASN A 83 5.41 17.75 12.46
N GLY A 84 6.32 18.69 12.21
CA GLY A 84 7.65 18.74 12.84
C GLY A 84 8.72 17.89 12.15
N TYR A 85 8.43 17.31 10.99
CA TYR A 85 9.43 16.59 10.21
C TYR A 85 10.31 17.56 9.42
N ASN A 86 11.62 17.40 9.56
CA ASN A 86 12.60 18.17 8.81
C ASN A 86 12.92 17.48 7.48
N LEU A 87 12.73 18.19 6.37
CA LEU A 87 12.95 17.65 5.02
C LEU A 87 14.41 17.26 4.77
N ALA A 88 15.38 17.94 5.38
CA ALA A 88 16.79 17.59 5.26
C ALA A 88 17.11 16.28 5.98
N ASP A 89 16.47 16.04 7.14
CA ASP A 89 16.67 14.81 7.90
C ASP A 89 16.04 13.61 7.16
N ILE A 90 14.89 13.80 6.51
CA ILE A 90 14.29 12.78 5.63
C ILE A 90 15.24 12.42 4.48
N GLU A 91 15.88 13.40 3.85
CA GLU A 91 16.83 13.15 2.78
C GLU A 91 18.08 12.39 3.29
N LEU A 92 18.54 12.69 4.51
CA LEU A 92 19.60 11.92 5.16
C LEU A 92 19.19 10.46 5.44
N LEU A 93 17.95 10.22 5.86
CA LEU A 93 17.42 8.87 6.06
C LEU A 93 17.36 8.09 4.75
N ILE A 94 16.89 8.71 3.67
CA ILE A 94 16.90 8.10 2.33
C ILE A 94 18.33 7.72 1.92
N ASN A 95 19.32 8.58 2.20
CA ASN A 95 20.73 8.29 1.90
C ASN A 95 21.31 7.10 2.66
N GLN A 96 20.68 6.68 3.77
CA GLN A 96 21.11 5.53 4.58
C GLN A 96 20.53 4.19 4.10
N ILE A 97 19.63 4.19 3.11
CA ILE A 97 19.10 2.96 2.50
C ILE A 97 20.27 2.16 1.92
N SER A 98 20.42 0.91 2.36
CA SER A 98 21.56 0.06 2.00
C SER A 98 21.53 -0.41 0.55
N ASP A 99 20.34 -0.78 0.05
CA ASP A 99 20.15 -1.14 -1.36
C ASP A 99 20.32 0.11 -2.23
N GLU A 100 21.34 0.11 -3.10
CA GLU A 100 21.67 1.25 -3.94
C GLU A 100 20.58 1.59 -4.96
N MET A 101 19.96 0.58 -5.56
CA MET A 101 18.94 0.77 -6.57
C MET A 101 17.67 1.36 -5.92
N GLN A 102 17.24 0.79 -4.79
CA GLN A 102 16.09 1.28 -4.04
C GLN A 102 16.32 2.71 -3.53
N ARG A 103 17.52 3.01 -3.02
CA ARG A 103 17.92 4.35 -2.62
C ARG A 103 17.77 5.35 -3.76
N GLN A 104 18.31 5.05 -4.94
CA GLN A 104 18.22 5.93 -6.10
C GLN A 104 16.76 6.15 -6.55
N ILE A 105 15.95 5.09 -6.56
CA ILE A 105 14.52 5.19 -6.91
C ILE A 105 13.79 6.12 -5.94
N ILE A 106 13.97 5.93 -4.64
CA ILE A 106 13.31 6.74 -3.61
C ILE A 106 13.82 8.19 -3.64
N GLN A 107 15.11 8.42 -3.89
CA GLN A 107 15.65 9.77 -4.08
C GLN A 107 14.97 10.50 -5.25
N VAL A 108 14.85 9.84 -6.40
CA VAL A 108 14.18 10.42 -7.57
C VAL A 108 12.72 10.71 -7.25
N GLU A 109 11.99 9.80 -6.60
CA GLU A 109 10.61 10.04 -6.20
C GLU A 109 10.50 11.22 -5.22
N TRP A 110 11.37 11.29 -4.21
CA TRP A 110 11.39 12.40 -3.27
C TRP A 110 11.68 13.75 -3.92
N GLN A 111 12.60 13.80 -4.89
CA GLN A 111 13.09 15.03 -5.52
C GLN A 111 12.27 15.47 -6.73
N ASP A 112 11.71 14.55 -7.51
CA ASP A 112 11.14 14.86 -8.82
C ASP A 112 9.64 14.58 -8.92
N ALA A 113 9.06 13.80 -7.99
CA ALA A 113 7.64 13.52 -8.04
C ALA A 113 6.81 14.81 -7.92
N THR A 114 5.85 14.94 -8.84
CA THR A 114 4.88 16.04 -8.84
C THR A 114 3.67 15.70 -7.96
N THR A 115 3.37 14.41 -7.83
CA THR A 115 2.31 13.85 -7.00
C THR A 115 2.81 12.65 -6.19
N PHE A 116 2.25 12.46 -5.00
CA PHE A 116 2.55 11.39 -4.06
C PHE A 116 1.29 10.55 -3.83
N GLU A 117 1.39 9.24 -3.99
CA GLU A 117 0.26 8.31 -3.82
C GLU A 117 0.35 7.59 -2.48
N ARG A 118 -0.75 7.59 -1.69
CA ARG A 118 -0.77 7.05 -0.32
C ARG A 118 -0.26 5.62 -0.20
N HIS A 119 -0.47 4.81 -1.23
CA HIS A 119 -0.13 3.39 -1.26
C HIS A 119 1.03 3.09 -2.22
N SER A 120 1.82 4.10 -2.62
CA SER A 120 3.06 3.88 -3.39
C SER A 120 4.02 3.04 -2.56
N ALA A 121 4.56 1.97 -3.16
CA ALA A 121 5.52 1.10 -2.47
C ALA A 121 6.72 1.87 -1.91
N ASN A 122 7.19 2.88 -2.64
CA ASN A 122 8.32 3.71 -2.23
C ASN A 122 7.97 4.64 -1.06
N LEU A 123 6.74 5.18 -1.02
CA LEU A 123 6.30 5.96 0.13
C LEU A 123 6.04 5.12 1.37
N LEU A 124 5.62 3.87 1.23
CA LEU A 124 5.53 2.95 2.36
C LEU A 124 6.91 2.66 2.94
N VAL A 125 7.93 2.48 2.10
CA VAL A 125 9.33 2.36 2.56
C VAL A 125 9.79 3.64 3.25
N MET A 126 9.47 4.82 2.72
CA MET A 126 9.80 6.08 3.38
C MET A 126 9.11 6.25 4.74
N ALA A 127 7.84 5.88 4.85
CA ALA A 127 7.11 5.93 6.11
C ALA A 127 7.73 4.99 7.15
N ASP A 128 8.15 3.78 6.74
CA ASP A 128 8.84 2.81 7.59
C ASP A 128 10.21 3.33 8.07
N LEU A 129 11.01 3.94 7.17
CA LEU A 129 12.28 4.60 7.53
C LEU A 129 12.12 5.75 8.52
N MET A 130 10.97 6.41 8.49
CA MET A 130 10.62 7.49 9.42
C MET A 130 9.93 6.97 10.69
N GLU A 131 9.82 5.66 10.86
CA GLU A 131 9.14 4.98 11.97
C GLU A 131 7.67 5.45 12.13
N MET A 132 7.02 5.79 11.02
CA MET A 132 5.63 6.25 11.02
C MET A 132 4.68 5.07 10.97
N ASP A 133 3.82 4.96 11.98
CA ASP A 133 2.73 3.99 11.95
C ASP A 133 1.59 4.44 11.02
N LYS A 134 0.75 3.48 10.63
CA LYS A 134 -0.38 3.73 9.73
C LYS A 134 -1.30 4.88 10.23
N PRO A 135 -1.72 4.94 11.51
CA PRO A 135 -2.50 6.07 12.01
C PRO A 135 -1.82 7.43 11.82
N THR A 136 -0.51 7.52 12.04
CA THR A 136 0.25 8.77 11.83
C THR A 136 0.27 9.16 10.37
N VAL A 137 0.52 8.21 9.46
CA VAL A 137 0.50 8.47 8.01
C VAL A 137 -0.90 8.91 7.56
N ASP A 138 -1.96 8.25 8.04
CA ASP A 138 -3.34 8.58 7.70
C ASP A 138 -3.73 9.99 8.18
N ALA A 139 -3.31 10.37 9.39
CA ALA A 139 -3.53 11.72 9.91
C ALA A 139 -2.78 12.78 9.11
N LEU A 140 -1.51 12.53 8.75
CA LEU A 140 -0.72 13.41 7.90
C LEU A 140 -1.38 13.59 6.53
N TRP A 141 -1.86 12.49 5.94
CA TRP A 141 -2.51 12.52 4.64
C TRP A 141 -3.81 13.33 4.66
N ALA A 142 -4.65 13.12 5.68
CA ALA A 142 -5.89 13.85 5.85
C ALA A 142 -5.64 15.37 6.01
N GLN A 143 -4.63 15.75 6.79
CA GLN A 143 -4.22 17.14 6.93
C GLN A 143 -3.70 17.72 5.61
N ALA A 144 -2.85 16.97 4.89
CA ALA A 144 -2.25 17.42 3.65
C ALA A 144 -3.28 17.68 2.54
N LEU A 145 -4.35 16.89 2.48
CA LEU A 145 -5.45 17.08 1.54
C LEU A 145 -6.22 18.39 1.76
N ALA A 146 -6.11 19.01 2.94
CA ALA A 146 -6.73 20.29 3.27
C ALA A 146 -5.83 21.50 2.97
N LEU A 147 -4.60 21.31 2.45
CA LEU A 147 -3.60 22.35 2.16
C LEU A 147 -3.49 22.72 0.67
#